data_AF-A0A7S0M1B5-F1
#
_entry.id   AF-A0A7S0M1B5-F1
#
_cell.length_a   1.000
_cell.length_b   1.000
_cell.length_c   1.000
_cell.angle_alpha   90.00
_cell.angle_beta   90.00
_cell.angle_gamma   90.00
#
_symmetry.space_group_name_H-M   'P 1'
#
loop_
_entity.id
_entity.type
_entity.pdbx_description
1 polymer ?
#
loop_
_entity_poly.entity_id
_entity_poly.type
_entity_poly.pdbx_seq_one_letter_code
_entity_poly.pdbx_strand_id
1 'polypeptide(L)'
;AVVAAIGAAHVAVWLYRLNSGLRRYPSLFIVPVFQASWISFTVLSGGIFFGEFSEFNPRRTAGFASGLALVIAGVAVLISAPPGSPGAPPPGGEDEEVIPGGGAD
;
A
#
# COMPACT_ATOMS: atom_id res chain seq x y z
N ALA A 1 20.59 10.32 -20.18
CA ALA A 1 20.81 11.01 -18.89
C ALA A 1 19.51 11.54 -18.28
N VAL A 2 18.74 12.39 -18.98
CA VAL A 2 17.51 13.02 -18.44
C VAL A 2 16.45 12.00 -18.01
N VAL A 3 16.13 11.00 -18.83
CA VAL A 3 15.13 9.97 -18.49
C VAL A 3 15.54 9.19 -17.23
N ALA A 4 16.82 8.83 -17.12
CA ALA A 4 17.34 8.16 -15.94
C ALA A 4 17.26 9.04 -14.70
N ALA A 5 17.53 10.34 -14.83
CA ALA A 5 17.40 11.31 -13.73
C ALA A 5 15.95 11.47 -13.26
N ILE A 6 15.00 11.55 -14.20
CA ILE A 6 13.56 11.61 -13.89
C ILE A 6 13.12 10.32 -13.19
N GLY A 7 13.53 9.16 -13.70
CA GLY A 7 13.24 7.86 -13.09
C GLY A 7 13.81 7.74 -11.68
N ALA A 8 15.07 8.14 -11.47
CA ALA A 8 15.71 8.12 -10.16
C ALA A 8 15.02 9.07 -9.16
N ALA A 9 14.68 10.29 -9.58
CA ALA A 9 13.93 11.23 -8.74
C ALA A 9 12.54 10.69 -8.38
N HIS A 10 11.85 10.08 -9.33
CA HIS A 10 10.56 9.44 -9.10
C HIS A 10 10.66 8.33 -8.04
N VAL A 11 11.61 7.40 -8.22
CA VAL A 11 11.85 6.30 -7.26
C VAL A 11 12.25 6.84 -5.89
N ALA A 12 13.10 7.86 -5.82
CA ALA A 12 13.52 8.46 -4.55
C ALA A 12 12.34 9.06 -3.77
N VAL A 13 11.47 9.83 -4.45
CA VAL A 13 10.26 10.40 -3.84
C VAL A 13 9.32 9.28 -3.39
N TRP A 14 9.15 8.24 -4.21
CA TRP A 14 8.28 7.11 -3.91
C TRP A 14 8.77 6.33 -2.68
N LEU A 15 10.05 5.99 -2.63
CA LEU A 15 10.68 5.30 -1.50
C LEU A 15 10.65 6.14 -0.22
N TYR A 16 10.90 7.44 -0.31
CA TYR A 16 10.80 8.33 0.85
C TYR A 16 9.39 8.32 1.45
N ARG A 17 8.35 8.40 0.61
CA ARG A 17 6.95 8.36 1.07
C ARG A 17 6.56 6.99 1.63
N LEU A 18 7.00 5.90 0.99
CA LEU A 18 6.76 4.55 1.50
C LEU A 18 7.43 4.36 2.87
N ASN A 19 8.69 4.75 3.00
CA ASN A 19 9.44 4.64 4.26
C ASN A 19 8.80 5.50 5.36
N SER A 20 8.36 6.71 5.04
CA SER A 20 7.60 7.53 5.99
C SER A 20 6.28 6.88 6.43
N GLY A 21 5.63 6.11 5.55
CA GLY A 21 4.43 5.36 5.87
C GLY A 21 4.70 4.13 6.74
N LEU A 22 5.77 3.39 6.45
CA LEU A 22 6.24 2.23 7.24
C LEU A 22 6.58 2.61 8.68
N ARG A 23 7.00 3.86 8.93
CA ARG A 23 7.23 4.37 10.29
C ARG A 23 5.94 4.59 11.10
N ARG A 24 4.77 4.65 10.45
CA ARG A 24 3.49 5.01 11.06
C ARG A 24 2.45 3.88 11.02
N TYR A 25 2.60 2.95 10.09
CA TYR A 25 1.64 1.88 9.83
C TYR A 25 2.36 0.55 9.60
N PRO A 26 1.72 -0.60 9.91
CA PRO A 26 2.27 -1.92 9.60
C PRO A 26 2.62 -2.06 8.12
N SER A 27 3.72 -2.78 7.82
CA SER A 27 4.19 -3.00 6.45
C SER A 27 3.15 -3.67 5.56
N LEU A 28 2.44 -4.66 6.10
CA LEU A 28 1.34 -5.36 5.44
C LEU A 28 0.16 -4.46 5.06
N PHE A 29 0.00 -3.31 5.73
CA PHE A 29 -1.06 -2.36 5.44
C PHE A 29 -0.61 -1.30 4.44
N ILE A 30 0.55 -0.70 4.67
CA ILE A 30 0.95 0.50 3.91
C ILE A 30 1.41 0.17 2.49
N VAL A 31 2.11 -0.94 2.28
CA VAL A 31 2.63 -1.33 0.96
C VAL A 31 1.47 -1.55 -0.03
N PRO A 32 0.43 -2.34 0.30
CA PRO A 32 -0.66 -2.57 -0.66
C PRO A 32 -1.55 -1.35 -0.89
N VAL A 33 -1.79 -0.54 0.14
CA VAL A 33 -2.54 0.72 0.01
C VAL A 33 -1.81 1.67 -0.93
N PHE A 34 -0.49 1.82 -0.77
CA PHE A 34 0.32 2.69 -1.62
C PHE A 34 0.33 2.19 -3.07
N GLN A 35 0.41 0.87 -3.26
CA GLN A 35 0.43 0.27 -4.60
C GLN A 35 -0.93 0.38 -5.31
N ALA A 36 -2.03 0.15 -4.61
CA ALA A 36 -3.37 0.30 -5.19
C ALA A 36 -3.68 1.75 -5.56
N SER A 37 -3.23 2.70 -4.75
CA SER A 37 -3.32 4.13 -5.06
C SER A 37 -2.54 4.45 -6.34
N TRP A 38 -1.32 3.93 -6.46
CA TRP A 38 -0.49 4.10 -7.65
C TRP A 38 -1.18 3.55 -8.91
N ILE A 39 -1.62 2.30 -8.89
CA ILE A 39 -2.33 1.66 -10.02
C ILE A 39 -3.59 2.45 -10.40
N SER A 40 -4.35 2.91 -9.42
CA SER A 40 -5.55 3.71 -9.68
C SER A 40 -5.20 5.01 -10.41
N PHE A 41 -4.20 5.75 -9.92
CA PHE A 41 -3.75 6.99 -10.58
C PHE A 41 -3.18 6.76 -11.97
N THR A 42 -2.44 5.67 -12.21
CA THR A 42 -1.87 5.40 -13.54
C THR A 42 -2.95 5.06 -14.56
N VAL A 43 -3.92 4.24 -14.17
CA VAL A 43 -5.04 3.84 -15.04
C VAL A 43 -5.94 5.05 -15.34
N LEU A 44 -6.26 5.87 -14.33
CA LEU A 44 -7.03 7.10 -14.54
C LEU A 44 -6.27 8.08 -15.44
N SER A 45 -4.99 8.33 -15.16
CA SER A 45 -4.19 9.26 -15.95
C SER A 45 -3.99 8.77 -17.39
N GLY A 46 -3.82 7.47 -17.61
CA GLY A 46 -3.73 6.87 -18.93
C GLY A 46 -5.00 7.10 -19.74
N GLY A 47 -6.16 6.82 -19.15
CA GLY A 47 -7.45 7.04 -19.82
C GLY A 47 -7.74 8.51 -20.12
N ILE A 48 -7.30 9.46 -19.28
CA ILE A 48 -7.37 10.90 -19.58
C ILE A 48 -6.40 11.26 -20.71
N PHE A 49 -5.15 10.82 -20.64
CA PHE A 49 -4.10 11.18 -21.60
C PHE A 49 -4.40 10.69 -23.02
N PHE A 50 -4.91 9.46 -23.16
CA PHE A 50 -5.29 8.89 -24.45
C PHE A 50 -6.71 9.27 -24.89
N GLY A 51 -7.47 9.99 -24.06
CA GLY A 51 -8.85 10.37 -24.36
C GLY A 51 -9.84 9.20 -24.40
N GLU A 52 -9.49 8.03 -23.85
CA GLU A 52 -10.34 6.83 -23.89
C GLU A 52 -11.71 7.03 -23.23
N PHE A 53 -11.81 7.98 -22.29
CA PHE A 53 -13.05 8.28 -21.60
C PHE A 53 -14.06 9.07 -22.45
N SER A 54 -13.67 9.70 -23.57
CA SER A 54 -14.63 10.44 -24.42
C SER A 54 -15.51 9.53 -25.26
N GLU A 55 -15.07 8.30 -25.55
CA GLU A 55 -15.84 7.31 -26.33
C GLU A 55 -16.42 6.18 -25.45
N PHE A 56 -16.43 6.37 -24.13
CA PHE A 56 -16.89 5.34 -23.20
C PHE A 56 -18.42 5.20 -23.22
N ASN A 57 -18.87 4.10 -23.83
CA ASN A 57 -20.24 3.62 -23.68
C ASN A 57 -20.53 3.26 -22.20
N PRO A 58 -21.75 3.49 -21.67
CA PRO A 58 -22.16 3.13 -20.31
C PRO A 58 -21.68 1.76 -19.81
N ARG A 59 -21.68 0.73 -20.66
CA ARG A 59 -21.21 -0.63 -20.28
C ARG A 59 -19.69 -0.67 -20.00
N ARG A 60 -18.89 0.09 -20.75
CA ARG A 60 -17.43 0.18 -20.55
C ARG A 60 -17.11 0.99 -19.30
N THR A 61 -17.84 2.09 -19.08
CA THR A 61 -17.75 2.88 -17.85
C THR A 61 -18.07 2.04 -16.61
N ALA A 62 -19.12 1.22 -16.66
CA ALA A 62 -19.49 0.33 -15.57
C ALA A 62 -18.40 -0.72 -15.29
N GLY A 63 -17.83 -1.34 -16.33
CA GLY A 63 -16.72 -2.30 -16.18
C GLY A 63 -15.42 -1.66 -15.65
N PHE A 64 -15.14 -0.41 -16.04
CA PHE A 64 -14.01 0.35 -15.53
C PHE A 64 -14.20 0.70 -14.05
N ALA A 65 -15.38 1.24 -13.70
CA ALA A 65 -15.73 1.58 -12.33
C ALA A 65 -15.73 0.34 -11.41
N SER A 66 -16.21 -0.82 -11.90
CA SER A 66 -16.15 -2.07 -11.13
C SER A 66 -14.72 -2.56 -10.95
N GLY A 67 -13.85 -2.44 -11.96
CA GLY A 67 -12.42 -2.73 -11.83
C GLY A 67 -11.75 -1.86 -10.76
N LEU A 68 -12.03 -0.55 -10.74
CA LEU A 68 -11.52 0.36 -9.72
C LEU A 68 -12.07 0.02 -8.32
N ALA A 69 -13.36 -0.31 -8.23
CA ALA A 69 -13.97 -0.77 -6.98
C ALA A 69 -13.36 -2.09 -6.48
N LEU A 70 -13.02 -3.02 -7.37
CA LEU A 70 -12.33 -4.27 -7.03
C LEU A 70 -10.92 -4.02 -6.49
N VAL A 71 -10.18 -3.06 -7.06
CA VAL A 71 -8.86 -2.66 -6.53
C VAL A 71 -9.01 -2.14 -5.09
N ILE A 72 -10.00 -1.27 -4.84
CA ILE A 72 -10.27 -0.73 -3.50
C ILE A 72 -10.71 -1.85 -2.54
N ALA A 73 -11.61 -2.73 -2.97
CA ALA A 73 -12.08 -3.87 -2.18
C ALA A 73 -10.96 -4.86 -1.86
N GLY A 74 -10.07 -5.13 -2.82
CA GLY A 74 -8.89 -5.98 -2.62
C GLY A 74 -7.95 -5.42 -1.55
N VAL A 75 -7.76 -4.10 -1.53
CA VAL A 75 -7.04 -3.43 -0.43
C VAL A 75 -7.80 -3.61 0.88
N ALA A 76 -9.11 -3.37 0.92
CA ALA A 76 -9.93 -3.51 2.12
C ALA A 76 -9.88 -4.93 2.73
N VAL A 77 -9.81 -5.96 1.89
CA VAL A 77 -9.62 -7.35 2.33
C VAL A 77 -8.21 -7.56 2.90
N LEU A 78 -7.19 -7.04 2.21
CA LEU A 78 -5.80 -7.22 2.60
C LEU A 78 -5.45 -6.53 3.93
N ILE A 79 -6.07 -5.38 4.21
CA ILE A 79 -5.94 -4.68 5.50
C ILE A 79 -6.68 -5.39 6.64
N SER A 80 -7.66 -6.24 6.33
CA SER A 80 -8.47 -6.97 7.31
C SER A 80 -7.89 -8.34 7.68
N ALA A 81 -6.70 -8.68 7.17
CA ALA A 81 -6.06 -9.97 7.42
C ALA A 81 -5.77 -10.16 8.94
N PRO A 82 -6.17 -11.30 9.56
CA PRO A 82 -6.03 -11.52 10.99
C PRO A 82 -4.58 -11.48 11.49
N PRO A 83 -4.34 -11.08 12.76
CA PRO A 83 -3.03 -11.20 13.39
C PRO A 83 -2.61 -12.68 13.44
N GLY A 84 -1.45 -13.00 12.83
CA GLY A 84 -0.95 -14.37 12.66
C GLY A 84 -0.77 -14.81 11.20
N SER A 85 -1.17 -14.00 10.22
CA SER A 85 -0.88 -14.25 8.81
C SER A 85 0.62 -14.12 8.49
N PRO A 86 1.20 -14.95 7.59
CA PRO A 86 2.62 -14.86 7.22
C PRO A 86 3.00 -13.43 6.75
N GLY A 87 3.87 -12.77 7.52
CA GLY A 87 4.27 -11.38 7.31
C GLY A 87 3.80 -10.40 8.40
N ALA A 88 3.04 -10.86 9.39
CA ALA A 88 2.75 -10.07 10.59
C ALA A 88 4.06 -9.70 11.30
N PRO A 89 4.20 -8.45 11.81
CA PRO A 89 5.27 -8.14 12.73
C PRO A 89 5.25 -9.17 13.87
N PRO A 90 6.41 -9.73 14.25
CA PRO A 90 6.45 -10.62 15.42
C PRO A 90 5.78 -9.89 16.59
N PRO A 91 4.95 -10.58 17.39
CA PRO A 91 4.34 -9.99 18.56
C PRO A 91 5.46 -9.36 19.39
N GLY A 92 5.42 -8.03 19.49
CA GLY A 92 6.45 -7.29 20.19
C GLY A 92 6.32 -7.56 21.69
N GLY A 93 7.32 -8.27 22.23
CA GLY A 93 7.75 -8.22 23.63
C GLY A 93 6.65 -8.08 24.67
N GLU A 94 5.97 -9.17 24.97
CA GLU A 94 5.45 -9.43 26.32
C GLU A 94 6.27 -10.56 26.96
N ASP A 95 7.58 -10.56 26.72
CA ASP A 95 8.51 -11.13 27.69
C ASP A 95 8.61 -10.11 28.80
N GLU A 96 7.67 -10.23 29.73
CA GLU A 96 7.85 -9.82 31.11
C GLU A 96 9.21 -10.33 31.55
N GLU A 97 10.23 -9.45 31.52
CA GLU A 97 11.48 -9.67 32.21
C GLU A 97 11.13 -9.69 33.71
N VAL A 98 10.70 -10.86 34.17
CA VAL A 98 10.62 -11.21 35.57
C VAL A 98 12.04 -11.07 36.11
N ILE A 99 12.33 -9.88 36.64
CA ILE A 99 13.48 -9.65 37.50
C ILE A 99 13.36 -10.67 38.63
N PRO A 100 14.23 -11.70 38.72
CA PRO A 100 14.17 -12.63 39.83
C PRO A 100 14.53 -11.85 41.09
N GLY A 101 13.73 -12.03 42.13
CA GLY A 101 13.77 -11.33 43.40
C GLY A 101 15.17 -10.93 43.87
N GLY A 102 15.35 -9.63 44.07
CA GLY A 102 16.34 -9.11 45.01
C GLY A 102 15.94 -9.53 46.41
N GLY A 103 16.54 -10.60 46.90
CA GLY A 103 16.41 -11.12 48.25
C GLY A 103 17.60 -12.03 48.52
N ALA A 104 18.72 -11.42 48.89
CA ALA A 104 19.83 -12.12 49.52
C ALA A 104 19.67 -11.92 51.03
N ASP A 105 19.10 -12.93 51.68
CA ASP A 105 19.39 -13.31 53.06
C ASP A 105 20.76 -14.03 53.14
#